data_AF-A0A670K6Z2-F1
#
_entry.id   AF-A0A670K6Z2-F1
#
_cell.length_a   1.000
_cell.length_b   1.000
_cell.length_c   1.000
_cell.angle_alpha   90.00
_cell.angle_beta   90.00
_cell.angle_gamma   90.00
#
_symmetry.space_group_name_H-M   'P 1'
#
loop_
_entity.id
_entity.type
_entity.pdbx_description
1 polymer ?
#
loop_
_entity_poly.entity_id
_entity_poly.type
_entity_poly.pdbx_seq_one_letter_code
_entity_poly.pdbx_strand_id
1 'polypeptide(L)' 'LTSSAFCFWGPGEPNNALQGEDCATLLFNGKWNDAACHGNEYWICEQKSQVCTGYVAVNTL' A
#
# COMPACT_ATOMS: atom_id res chain seq x y z
N LEU A 1 -15.53 -2.39 -20.04
CA LEU A 1 -14.75 -2.13 -18.82
C LEU A 1 -13.39 -1.63 -19.23
N THR A 2 -13.20 -0.32 -19.41
CA THR A 2 -11.88 0.24 -19.71
C THR A 2 -11.57 1.27 -18.65
N SER A 3 -11.32 0.78 -17.43
CA SER A 3 -10.53 1.56 -16.50
C SER A 3 -9.08 1.42 -16.99
N SER A 4 -8.54 2.45 -17.61
CA SER A 4 -7.10 2.58 -17.83
C SER A 4 -6.39 2.88 -16.49
N ALA A 5 -6.73 2.12 -15.45
CA ALA A 5 -6.29 2.36 -14.08
C ALA A 5 -4.82 1.99 -13.97
N PHE A 6 -4.00 3.02 -13.80
CA PHE A 6 -2.72 3.01 -13.08
C PHE A 6 -2.13 1.62 -12.82
N CYS A 7 -1.37 1.11 -13.79
CA CYS A 7 -0.58 -0.10 -13.62
C CYS A 7 0.82 0.29 -13.13
N PHE A 8 1.07 0.11 -11.83
CA PHE A 8 2.38 0.35 -11.22
C PHE A 8 3.22 -0.92 -11.06
N TRP A 9 2.74 -2.08 -11.53
CA TRP A 9 3.48 -3.32 -11.51
C TRP A 9 4.84 -3.20 -12.19
N GLY A 10 5.82 -3.88 -11.62
CA GLY A 10 7.11 -4.11 -12.24
C GLY A 10 6.94 -4.87 -13.55
N PRO A 11 7.92 -4.79 -14.47
CA PRO A 11 7.90 -5.62 -15.67
C PRO A 11 7.86 -7.11 -15.29
N GLY A 12 6.81 -7.80 -15.74
CA GLY A 12 6.60 -9.22 -15.43
C GLY A 12 5.67 -9.50 -14.26
N GLU A 13 5.30 -8.48 -13.48
CA GLU A 13 4.45 -8.63 -12.30
C GLU A 13 2.96 -8.32 -12.58
N PRO A 14 2.02 -8.92 -11.82
CA PRO A 14 2.26 -9.94 -10.79
C PRO A 14 2.53 -11.33 -11.39
N ASN A 15 3.47 -12.10 -10.83
CA ASN A 15 3.93 -13.38 -11.38
C ASN A 15 3.62 -14.63 -10.51
N ASN A 16 3.19 -14.42 -9.27
CA ASN A 16 2.93 -15.42 -8.24
C ASN A 16 4.09 -16.42 -8.06
N ALA A 17 5.30 -15.93 -7.80
CA ALA A 17 6.49 -16.77 -7.75
C ALA A 17 6.34 -17.84 -6.67
N LEU A 18 6.80 -19.05 -6.98
CA LEU A 18 6.74 -20.20 -6.06
C LEU A 18 5.31 -20.55 -5.56
N GLN A 19 4.25 -19.98 -6.17
CA GLN A 19 2.83 -20.18 -5.84
C GLN A 19 2.48 -19.77 -4.39
N GLY A 20 2.63 -18.50 -4.05
CA GLY A 20 2.22 -17.99 -2.74
C GLY A 20 2.38 -16.49 -2.51
N GLU A 21 2.38 -15.68 -3.57
CA GLU A 21 2.61 -14.24 -3.49
C GLU A 21 1.30 -13.44 -3.63
N ASP A 22 0.51 -13.41 -2.55
CA ASP A 22 -0.80 -12.75 -2.54
C ASP A 22 -0.79 -11.33 -1.91
N CYS A 23 0.36 -10.85 -1.46
CA CYS A 23 0.56 -9.50 -0.95
C CYS A 23 1.36 -8.65 -1.95
N ALA A 24 1.44 -7.34 -1.76
CA ALA A 24 2.21 -6.46 -2.64
C ALA A 24 3.28 -5.70 -1.85
N THR A 25 4.45 -5.54 -2.45
CA THR A 25 5.54 -4.69 -1.94
C THR A 25 5.94 -3.63 -2.95
N LEU A 26 6.51 -2.54 -2.44
CA LEU A 26 6.99 -1.42 -3.24
C LEU A 26 8.51 -1.53 -3.41
N LEU A 27 8.95 -1.72 -4.65
CA LEU A 27 10.36 -1.72 -5.01
C LEU A 27 10.94 -0.30 -4.96
N PHE A 28 12.27 -0.21 -4.85
CA PHE A 28 12.99 1.07 -4.79
C PHE A 28 12.73 2.03 -5.98
N ASN A 29 12.32 1.48 -7.13
CA ASN A 29 11.98 2.23 -8.34
C ASN A 29 10.49 2.65 -8.39
N GLY A 30 9.75 2.46 -7.29
CA GLY A 30 8.33 2.78 -7.17
C GLY A 30 7.40 1.80 -7.88
N LYS A 31 7.91 0.66 -8.37
CA LYS A 31 7.12 -0.40 -8.99
C LYS A 31 6.65 -1.42 -7.96
N TRP A 32 5.50 -2.04 -8.24
CA TRP A 32 4.94 -3.06 -7.38
C TRP A 32 5.46 -4.45 -7.76
N ASN A 33 5.64 -5.29 -6.75
CA ASN A 33 5.94 -6.71 -6.87
C ASN A 33 4.93 -7.46 -6.01
N ASP A 34 4.33 -8.53 -6.52
CA ASP A 34 3.58 -9.43 -5.66
C ASP A 34 4.56 -10.25 -4.83
N ALA A 35 4.30 -10.38 -3.54
CA ALA A 35 5.21 -10.96 -2.57
C ALA A 35 4.46 -11.87 -1.60
N ALA A 36 5.20 -12.82 -1.02
CA ALA A 36 4.66 -13.68 0.04
C ALA A 36 4.24 -12.83 1.25
N CYS A 37 3.00 -12.99 1.70
CA CYS A 37 2.43 -12.20 2.80
C CYS A 37 3.12 -12.38 4.17
N HIS A 38 4.03 -13.34 4.29
CA HIS A 38 4.71 -13.68 5.54
C HIS A 38 6.18 -13.26 5.53
N GLY A 39 6.61 -12.51 4.50
CA GLY A 39 7.92 -11.89 4.44
C GLY A 39 8.09 -10.79 5.49
N ASN A 40 9.31 -10.68 6.04
CA ASN A 40 9.66 -9.57 6.93
C ASN A 40 10.14 -8.38 6.10
N GLU A 41 9.24 -7.44 5.83
CA GLU A 41 9.51 -6.22 5.06
C GLU A 41 9.09 -4.95 5.81
N TYR A 42 9.55 -3.79 5.36
CA TYR A 42 9.04 -2.51 5.84
C TYR A 42 7.64 -2.22 5.25
N TRP A 43 6.85 -1.42 5.96
CA TRP A 43 5.49 -1.07 5.53
C TRP A 43 5.25 0.44 5.53
N ILE A 44 4.29 0.85 4.70
CA ILE A 44 3.80 2.23 4.62
C ILE A 44 2.37 2.22 5.16
N CYS A 45 2.09 3.06 6.15
CA CYS A 45 0.73 3.30 6.64
C CYS A 45 0.14 4.53 5.95
N GLU A 46 -1.12 4.43 5.54
CA GLU A 46 -1.92 5.59 5.12
C GLU A 46 -2.94 5.92 6.21
N GLN A 47 -3.06 7.20 6.56
CA GLN A 47 -4.12 7.69 7.44
C GLN A 47 -4.81 8.88 6.78
N LYS A 48 -6.15 8.95 6.92
CA LYS A 48 -6.91 10.12 6.48
C LYS A 48 -6.40 11.35 7.21
N SER A 49 -6.10 12.42 6.45
CA SER A 49 -5.85 13.72 7.04
C SER A 49 -7.01 14.09 7.96
N GLN A 50 -6.74 14.31 9.24
CA GLN A 50 -7.70 14.97 10.10
C GLN A 50 -7.83 16.40 9.58
N VAL A 51 -9.06 16.84 9.32
CA VAL A 51 -9.29 18.27 9.15
C VAL A 51 -8.92 18.89 10.49
N CYS A 52 -8.04 19.89 10.49
CA CYS A 52 -7.85 20.75 11.65
C CYS A 52 -9.11 21.60 11.86
N THR A 53 -10.26 20.99 12.12
CA THR A 53 -11.37 21.64 12.78
C THR A 53 -10.89 21.86 14.20
N GLY A 54 -10.58 23.11 14.56
CA GLY A 54 -10.06 23.51 15.87
C GLY A 54 -11.02 23.26 17.04
N TYR A 55 -11.55 22.05 17.19
CA TYR A 55 -12.10 21.58 18.45
C TYR A 55 -10.92 21.29 19.36
N VAL A 56 -10.53 22.32 20.12
CA VAL A 56 -9.92 22.10 21.42
C VAL A 56 -10.87 21.16 22.15
N ALA A 57 -10.43 19.95 22.45
CA ALA A 57 -11.03 19.18 23.53
C ALA A 57 -10.76 19.99 24.79
N VAL A 58 -11.62 20.97 25.06
CA VAL A 58 -11.79 21.49 26.41
C VAL A 58 -12.33 20.29 27.15
N ASN A 59 -11.45 19.61 27.89
CA ASN A 59 -11.86 18.71 28.95
C ASN A 59 -12.75 19.53 29.88
N THR A 60 -14.05 19.54 29.63
CA THR A 60 -15.04 19.95 30.61
C THR A 60 -15.10 18.82 31.61
N LEU A 61 -14.28 18.96 32.65
CA LEU A 61 -14.17 18.22 33.92
C LEU A 61 -14.47 16.72 33.87
#